data_AF-A0A0M2RHT3-F1
#
_entry.id   AF-A0A0M2RHT3-F1
#
_cell.length_a   1.000
_cell.length_b   1.000
_cell.length_c   1.000
_cell.angle_alpha   90.00
_cell.angle_beta   90.00
_cell.angle_gamma   90.00
#
_symmetry.space_group_name_H-M   'P 1'
#
loop_
_entity.id
_entity.type
_entity.pdbx_description
1 polymer ?
#
loop_
_entity_poly.entity_id
_entity_poly.type
_entity_poly.pdbx_seq_one_letter_code
_entity_poly.pdbx_strand_id
1 'polypeptide(L)'
;MKRIVEIVPARPGWYARWQVDPQTTRCYPVTLWALMEEADGAGREVVGVDCVGQWPGADDNEAGGEFVRYLFQTPDSGAPEDAEPPMTAPPRENGPRLQPVPAV
;
A
#
# COMPACT_ATOMS: atom_id res chain seq x y z
N MET A 1 -9.73 16.26 -7.85
CA MET A 1 -9.08 14.95 -8.06
C MET A 1 -7.69 15.05 -7.46
N LYS A 2 -7.33 14.17 -6.52
CA LYS A 2 -6.04 14.23 -5.83
C LYS A 2 -4.90 13.87 -6.80
N ARG A 3 -3.73 14.46 -6.61
CA ARG A 3 -2.50 14.16 -7.37
C ARG A 3 -1.43 13.59 -6.45
N ILE A 4 -0.66 12.63 -6.97
CA ILE A 4 0.54 12.14 -6.30
C ILE A 4 1.64 13.19 -6.45
N VAL A 5 2.20 13.63 -5.33
CA VAL A 5 3.32 14.58 -5.26
C VAL A 5 4.64 13.85 -5.06
N GLU A 6 4.65 12.84 -4.20
CA GLU A 6 5.85 12.08 -3.85
C GLU A 6 5.47 10.63 -3.52
N ILE A 7 6.36 9.69 -3.84
CA ILE A 7 6.25 8.28 -3.43
C ILE A 7 7.59 7.87 -2.82
N VAL A 8 7.52 7.25 -1.64
CA VAL A 8 8.68 6.65 -0.98
C VAL A 8 8.39 5.21 -0.57
N PRO A 9 9.40 4.31 -0.54
CA PRO A 9 9.21 2.96 -0.06
C PRO A 9 8.82 2.95 1.42
N ALA A 10 7.85 2.10 1.78
CA ALA A 10 7.51 1.87 3.16
C ALA A 10 8.52 0.93 3.82
N ARG A 11 8.92 1.25 5.06
CA ARG A 11 9.76 0.34 5.85
C ARG A 11 8.95 -0.92 6.20
N PRO A 12 9.57 -2.12 6.23
CA PRO A 12 8.90 -3.32 6.67
C PRO A 12 8.26 -3.16 8.05
N GLY A 13 7.10 -3.78 8.26
CA GLY A 13 6.34 -3.73 9.51
C GLY A 13 5.09 -2.86 9.48
N TRP A 14 4.87 -2.07 8.43
CA TRP A 14 3.61 -1.35 8.24
C TRP A 14 2.58 -2.20 7.51
N TYR A 15 1.34 -2.14 7.98
CA TYR A 15 0.19 -2.83 7.41
C TYR A 15 -1.00 -1.88 7.29
N ALA A 16 -1.76 -2.01 6.19
CA ALA A 16 -3.09 -1.42 6.04
C ALA A 16 -4.11 -2.47 6.48
N ARG A 17 -4.93 -2.13 7.47
CA ARG A 17 -6.01 -3.00 7.94
C ARG A 17 -7.33 -2.55 7.32
N TRP A 18 -8.00 -3.49 6.69
CA TRP A 18 -9.28 -3.32 6.05
C TRP A 18 -10.31 -4.21 6.75
N GLN A 19 -11.54 -3.73 6.85
CA GLN A 19 -12.68 -4.52 7.26
C GLN A 19 -13.35 -5.05 6.00
N VAL A 20 -13.33 -6.37 5.79
CA VAL A 20 -13.87 -7.02 4.58
C VAL A 20 -15.31 -7.52 4.78
N ASP A 21 -15.71 -7.69 6.05
CA ASP A 21 -17.09 -7.90 6.48
C ASP A 21 -17.26 -7.37 7.92
N PRO A 22 -18.49 -7.29 8.48
CA PRO A 22 -18.71 -6.70 9.80
C PRO A 22 -17.96 -7.34 10.97
N GLN A 23 -17.44 -8.56 10.83
CA GLN A 23 -16.73 -9.30 11.88
C GLN A 23 -15.28 -9.66 11.49
N THR A 24 -14.90 -9.47 10.23
CA THR A 24 -13.60 -9.87 9.69
C THR A 24 -12.81 -8.67 9.21
N THR A 25 -11.57 -8.58 9.69
CA THR A 25 -10.55 -7.69 9.16
C THR A 25 -9.45 -8.47 8.48
N ARG A 26 -8.75 -7.80 7.57
CA ARG A 26 -7.57 -8.32 6.90
C ARG A 26 -6.49 -7.25 6.84
N CYS A 27 -5.25 -7.63 7.12
CA CYS A 27 -4.09 -6.76 7.01
C CYS A 27 -3.30 -7.08 5.74
N TYR A 28 -2.91 -6.04 5.02
CA TYR A 28 -1.97 -6.13 3.89
C TYR A 28 -0.72 -5.31 4.18
N PRO A 29 0.50 -5.82 3.92
CA PRO A 29 1.72 -5.03 4.06
C PRO A 29 1.65 -3.72 3.25
N VAL A 30 1.98 -2.59 3.88
CA VAL A 30 2.19 -1.32 3.18
C VAL A 30 3.54 -1.39 2.47
N THR A 31 3.54 -1.12 1.17
CA THR A 31 4.76 -1.18 0.34
C THR A 31 5.28 0.21 -0.02
N LEU A 32 4.41 1.21 -0.06
CA LEU A 32 4.73 2.58 -0.42
C LEU A 32 3.98 3.57 0.48
N TRP A 33 4.59 4.73 0.71
CA TRP A 33 3.89 5.92 1.19
C TRP A 33 3.82 6.93 0.06
N ALA A 34 2.63 7.48 -0.18
CA ALA A 34 2.39 8.52 -1.17
C ALA A 34 1.94 9.80 -0.47
N LEU A 35 2.56 10.93 -0.82
CA LEU A 35 2.06 12.26 -0.49
C LEU A 35 1.07 12.65 -1.59
N MET A 36 -0.19 12.83 -1.23
CA MET A 36 -1.27 13.26 -2.10
C MET A 36 -1.57 14.74 -1.84
N GLU A 37 -1.91 15.48 -2.88
CA GLU A 37 -2.34 16.86 -2.79
C GLU A 37 -3.66 17.05 -3.55
N GLU A 38 -4.57 17.84 -2.98
CA GLU A 38 -5.78 18.24 -3.67
C GLU A 38 -5.48 19.12 -4.88
N ALA A 39 -6.28 19.00 -5.94
CA ALA A 39 -6.06 19.76 -7.17
C ALA A 39 -6.15 21.29 -6.99
N ASP A 40 -6.90 21.73 -5.97
CA ASP A 40 -7.02 23.14 -5.58
C ASP A 40 -5.87 23.61 -4.67
N GLY A 41 -4.95 22.71 -4.30
CA GLY A 41 -3.82 22.97 -3.40
C GLY A 41 -4.24 23.17 -1.95
N ALA A 42 -5.50 22.94 -1.59
CA ALA A 42 -6.04 23.26 -0.27
C ALA A 42 -5.63 22.25 0.82
N GLY A 43 -5.15 21.07 0.44
CA GLY A 43 -4.80 20.01 1.39
C GLY A 43 -3.75 19.03 0.87
N ARG A 44 -2.92 18.54 1.80
CA ARG A 44 -1.97 17.45 1.58
C ARG A 44 -2.22 16.35 2.59
N GLU A 45 -2.16 15.10 2.14
CA GLU A 45 -2.29 13.92 3.00
C GLU A 45 -1.23 12.88 2.62
N VAL A 46 -0.82 12.06 3.60
CA VAL A 46 0.05 10.92 3.35
C VAL A 46 -0.78 9.66 3.45
N VAL A 47 -0.77 8.85 2.39
CA VAL A 47 -1.46 7.55 2.34
C VAL A 47 -0.46 6.43 2.13
N GLY A 48 -0.63 5.35 2.88
CA GLY A 48 0.06 4.09 2.65
C GLY A 48 -0.68 3.28 1.59
N VAL A 49 0.07 2.82 0.58
CA VAL A 49 -0.40 1.91 -0.46
C VAL A 49 0.05 0.50 -0.09
N ASP A 50 -0.91 -0.41 0.01
CA ASP A 50 -0.63 -1.80 0.35
C ASP A 50 -0.14 -2.64 -0.83
N CYS A 51 0.27 -3.87 -0.55
CA CYS A 51 0.89 -4.76 -1.54
C CYS A 51 -0.05 -5.19 -2.67
N VAL A 52 -1.36 -4.98 -2.53
CA VAL A 52 -2.35 -5.22 -3.58
C VAL A 52 -2.75 -3.94 -4.32
N GLY A 53 -2.15 -2.80 -3.96
CA GLY A 53 -2.36 -1.50 -4.61
C GLY A 53 -3.48 -0.67 -3.99
N GLN A 54 -4.09 -1.12 -2.89
CA GLN A 54 -5.20 -0.40 -2.26
C GLN A 54 -4.69 0.70 -1.33
N TRP A 55 -5.48 1.78 -1.22
CA TRP A 55 -5.22 2.90 -0.32
C TRP A 55 -6.52 3.64 0.05
N PRO A 56 -6.59 4.34 1.19
CA PRO A 56 -7.85 4.92 1.67
C PRO A 56 -8.42 5.97 0.71
N GLY A 57 -9.65 5.75 0.23
CA GLY A 57 -10.34 6.67 -0.68
C GLY A 57 -10.03 6.45 -2.16
N ALA A 58 -9.34 5.38 -2.54
CA ALA A 58 -9.23 4.96 -3.94
C ALA A 58 -10.55 4.38 -4.46
N ASP A 59 -10.95 4.80 -5.65
CA ASP A 59 -12.17 4.31 -6.32
C ASP A 59 -12.02 2.87 -6.83
N ASP A 60 -10.78 2.39 -7.02
CA ASP A 60 -10.41 1.09 -7.56
C ASP A 60 -10.06 0.05 -6.48
N ASN A 61 -10.31 0.36 -5.21
CA ASN A 61 -10.20 -0.60 -4.13
C ASN A 61 -11.15 -1.80 -4.31
N GLU A 62 -10.81 -2.92 -3.66
CA GLU A 62 -11.65 -4.09 -3.62
C GLU A 62 -13.03 -3.73 -3.02
N ALA A 63 -14.09 -4.08 -3.75
CA ALA A 63 -15.45 -3.74 -3.34
C ALA A 63 -15.81 -4.39 -1.99
N GLY A 64 -16.36 -3.59 -1.08
CA GLY A 64 -16.80 -4.06 0.24
C GLY A 64 -15.75 -3.97 1.34
N GLY A 65 -14.51 -3.57 1.02
CA GLY A 65 -13.48 -3.27 2.01
C GLY A 65 -13.61 -1.84 2.56
N GLU A 66 -13.71 -1.69 3.88
CA GLU A 66 -13.60 -0.39 4.56
C GLU A 66 -12.21 -0.24 5.19
N PHE A 67 -11.53 0.86 4.92
CA PHE A 67 -10.24 1.13 5.56
C PHE A 67 -10.43 1.39 7.05
N VAL A 68 -9.73 0.64 7.90
CA VAL A 68 -9.82 0.79 9.36
C VAL A 68 -8.69 1.66 9.89
N ARG A 69 -7.43 1.23 9.65
CA ARG A 69 -6.24 1.92 10.15
C ARG A 69 -4.96 1.39 9.52
N TYR A 70 -3.90 2.19 9.64
CA TYR A 70 -2.54 1.68 9.56
C TYR A 70 -2.12 1.05 10.89
N LEU A 71 -1.37 -0.04 10.82
CA LEU A 71 -0.81 -0.77 11.95
C LEU A 71 0.70 -0.92 11.73
N PHE A 72 1.49 -0.59 12.75
CA PHE A 72 2.92 -0.88 12.76
C PHE A 72 3.21 -2.04 13.69
N GLN A 73 3.86 -3.09 13.19
CA GLN A 73 4.45 -4.16 13.96
C GLN A 73 5.93 -4.26 13.61
N THR A 74 6.80 -4.36 14.62
CA THR A 74 8.22 -4.56 14.38
C THR A 74 8.44 -5.90 13.68
N PRO A 75 9.39 -6.00 12.72
CA PRO A 75 9.68 -7.26 12.03
C PRO A 75 9.95 -8.44 12.98
N ASP A 76 10.55 -8.16 14.14
CA ASP A 76 10.86 -9.17 15.16
C ASP A 76 9.62 -9.74 15.88
N SER A 77 8.47 -9.04 15.80
CA SER A 77 7.20 -9.48 16.40
C SER A 77 6.39 -10.40 15.50
N GLY A 78 6.83 -10.61 14.26
CA GLY A 78 6.06 -11.31 13.25
C GLY A 78 5.00 -10.42 12.58
N ALA A 79 4.16 -11.04 11.74
CA ALA A 79 3.06 -10.37 11.06
C ALA A 79 1.80 -10.37 11.95
N PRO A 80 0.86 -9.42 11.73
CA PRO A 80 -0.48 -9.49 12.32
C PRO A 80 -1.17 -10.84 12.07
N GLU A 81 -2.00 -11.29 13.03
CA GLU A 81 -2.74 -12.56 12.93
C GLU A 81 -3.65 -12.63 11.71
N ASP A 82 -4.21 -11.47 11.31
CA ASP A 82 -5.08 -11.31 10.15
C ASP A 82 -4.32 -10.80 8.91
N ALA A 83 -2.99 -10.91 8.89
CA ALA A 83 -2.22 -10.57 7.71
C ALA A 83 -2.48 -11.60 6.61
N GLU A 84 -2.86 -11.11 5.42
CA GLU A 84 -2.98 -11.97 4.25
C GLU A 84 -1.60 -12.59 3.98
N PRO A 85 -1.50 -13.92 3.86
CA PRO A 85 -0.23 -14.55 3.52
C PRO A 85 0.24 -13.99 2.18
N PRO A 86 1.56 -13.74 2.02
CA PRO A 86 2.09 -13.23 0.78
C PRO A 86 1.64 -14.15 -0.35
N MET A 87 0.89 -13.61 -1.32
CA MET A 87 0.62 -14.32 -2.56
C MET A 87 1.97 -14.73 -3.13
N THR A 88 2.20 -16.04 -3.23
CA THR A 88 3.34 -16.61 -3.94
C THR A 88 3.12 -16.32 -5.44
N ALA A 89 3.33 -15.07 -5.84
CA ALA A 89 3.36 -14.73 -7.25
C ALA A 89 4.50 -15.56 -7.87
N PRO A 90 4.26 -16.30 -8.97
CA PRO A 90 5.37 -16.90 -9.68
C PRO A 90 6.38 -15.80 -10.03
N PRO A 91 7.69 -16.09 -9.98
CA PRO A 91 8.70 -15.11 -10.37
C PRO A 91 8.30 -14.52 -11.73
N ARG A 92 8.27 -13.19 -11.83
CA ARG A 92 8.00 -12.50 -13.09
C ARG A 92 9.07 -12.94 -14.10
N GLU A 93 8.76 -13.92 -14.93
CA GLU A 93 9.62 -14.31 -16.03
C GLU A 93 9.71 -13.13 -17.01
N ASN A 94 10.90 -12.54 -17.09
CA ASN A 94 11.42 -11.83 -18.26
C ASN A 94 10.53 -10.71 -18.84
N GLY A 95 10.10 -9.76 -18.02
CA GLY A 95 9.74 -8.42 -18.53
C GLY A 95 10.99 -7.65 -18.98
N PRO A 96 10.91 -6.74 -19.98
CA PRO A 96 12.06 -5.97 -20.44
C PRO A 96 12.67 -5.17 -19.28
N ARG A 97 13.89 -5.53 -18.88
CA ARG A 97 14.66 -4.79 -17.88
C ARG A 97 15.00 -3.43 -18.49
N LEU A 98 14.49 -2.33 -17.93
CA LEU A 98 14.97 -1.00 -18.27
C LEU A 98 16.47 -0.95 -17.96
N GLN A 99 17.30 -0.83 -18.99
CA GLN A 99 18.74 -0.73 -18.81
C GLN A 99 19.06 0.65 -18.19
N PRO A 100 19.98 0.72 -17.22
CA PRO A 100 20.45 2.00 -16.70
C PRO A 100 21.03 2.82 -17.85
N VAL A 101 20.50 4.03 -18.05
CA VAL A 101 21.09 5.00 -18.97
C VAL A 101 22.39 5.49 -18.32
N PRO A 102 23.56 5.34 -18.96
CA PRO A 102 24.79 5.91 -18.44
C PRO A 102 24.67 7.43 -18.43
N ALA A 103 25.01 8.04 -17.29
CA ALA A 103 25.12 9.49 -17.19
C ALA A 103 26.26 9.98 -18.11
N VAL A 104 25.99 11.03 -18.88
CA VAL A 104 26.97 11.80 -19.66
C VAL A 104 27.16 13.16 -19.01
#